data_AF-A0A9D9GC48-F1
#
_entry.id   AF-A0A9D9GC48-F1
#
_cell.length_a   1.000
_cell.length_b   1.000
_cell.length_c   1.000
_cell.angle_alpha   90.00
_cell.angle_beta   90.00
_cell.angle_gamma   90.00
#
_symmetry.space_group_name_H-M   'P 1'
#
loop_
_entity.id
_entity.type
_entity.pdbx_description
1 polymer ?
#
loop_
_entity_poly.entity_id
_entity_poly.type
_entity_poly.pdbx_seq_one_letter_code
_entity_poly.pdbx_strand_id
1 'polypeptide(L)'
;SQCGWADDYGYQSPDYYRRTMSFAEIPFLMHAYLESGKARFFLNAGPKFGYFLQETESYNNEDFAYFHPYYNKAVETYFQWGIMGNVGFEFHFGQMVCGVSGGYYYGLSDIFHNRVTDPFVASSIQQINGRFFILFQTN
;
A
#
# COMPACT_ATOMS: atom_id res chain seq x y z
N SER A 1 3.49 5.44 3.02
CA SER A 1 2.05 5.23 2.84
C SER A 1 1.42 4.86 4.18
N GLN A 2 0.08 4.75 4.22
CA GLN A 2 -0.65 4.10 5.31
C GLN A 2 -1.36 2.88 4.74
N CYS A 3 -1.23 1.73 5.41
CA CYS A 3 -1.91 0.49 5.06
C CYS A 3 -2.37 -0.23 6.33
N GLY A 4 -3.10 -1.32 6.19
CA GLY A 4 -3.65 -2.01 7.34
C GLY A 4 -4.77 -2.95 6.92
N TRP A 5 -5.41 -3.54 7.92
CA TRP A 5 -6.57 -4.38 7.70
C TRP A 5 -7.63 -4.12 8.76
N ALA A 6 -8.87 -4.47 8.42
CA ALA A 6 -9.99 -4.44 9.33
C ALA A 6 -10.73 -5.77 9.23
N ASP A 7 -10.95 -6.40 10.37
CA ASP A 7 -11.72 -7.62 10.53
C ASP A 7 -13.08 -7.24 11.14
N ASP A 8 -14.16 -7.59 10.44
CA ASP A 8 -15.55 -7.43 10.90
C ASP A 8 -16.19 -8.81 11.03
N TYR A 9 -16.68 -9.13 12.23
CA TYR A 9 -17.26 -10.43 12.55
C TYR A 9 -18.80 -10.47 12.37
N GLY A 10 -19.41 -9.35 11.95
CA GLY A 10 -20.79 -9.29 11.47
C GLY A 10 -21.83 -9.87 12.43
N TYR A 11 -22.74 -10.70 11.89
CA TYR A 11 -23.90 -11.24 12.63
C TYR A 11 -23.53 -12.18 13.79
N GLN A 12 -22.27 -12.64 13.87
CA GLN A 12 -21.79 -13.57 14.90
C GLN A 12 -21.33 -12.86 16.18
N SER A 13 -20.87 -11.61 16.08
CA SER A 13 -20.53 -10.74 17.20
C SER A 13 -20.43 -9.29 16.73
N PRO A 14 -20.84 -8.29 17.53
CA PRO A 14 -20.65 -6.87 17.21
C PRO A 14 -19.17 -6.42 17.29
N ASP A 15 -18.24 -7.36 17.47
CA ASP A 15 -16.82 -7.10 17.64
C ASP A 15 -16.17 -6.68 16.31
N TYR A 16 -15.25 -5.72 16.39
CA TYR A 16 -14.43 -5.31 15.25
C TYR A 16 -12.97 -5.16 15.66
N TYR A 17 -12.08 -5.40 14.71
CA TYR A 17 -10.67 -5.12 14.85
C TYR A 17 -10.19 -4.30 13.65
N ARG A 18 -9.41 -3.26 13.88
CA ARG A 18 -8.75 -2.48 12.84
C ARG A 18 -7.32 -2.20 13.25
N ARG A 19 -6.39 -2.53 12.36
CA ARG A 19 -4.98 -2.15 12.48
C ARG A 19 -4.58 -1.25 11.34
N THR A 20 -3.95 -0.13 11.69
CA THR A 20 -3.46 0.86 10.75
C THR A 20 -1.97 1.05 10.97
N MET A 21 -1.18 0.87 9.92
CA MET A 21 0.28 0.94 9.92
C MET A 21 0.74 2.06 9.00
N SER A 22 1.73 2.82 9.44
CA SER A 22 2.31 3.95 8.71
C SER A 22 3.76 3.68 8.37
N PHE A 23 4.13 3.93 7.11
CA PHE A 23 5.46 3.69 6.57
C PHE A 23 6.02 4.94 5.89
N ALA A 24 7.28 5.27 6.15
CA ALA A 24 8.09 6.14 5.30
C ALA A 24 8.59 5.31 4.12
N GLU A 25 8.38 5.76 2.88
CA GLU A 25 8.69 4.96 1.69
C GLU A 25 9.53 5.73 0.69
N ILE A 26 10.48 5.04 0.08
CA ILE A 26 11.41 5.56 -0.92
C ILE A 26 11.32 4.66 -2.16
N PRO A 27 10.60 5.09 -3.22
CA PRO A 27 10.52 4.36 -4.48
C PRO A 27 11.64 4.76 -5.44
N PHE A 28 12.30 3.78 -6.05
CA PHE A 28 13.27 3.99 -7.14
C PHE A 28 12.69 3.42 -8.43
N LEU A 29 12.13 4.29 -9.27
CA LEU A 29 11.37 3.87 -10.44
C LEU A 29 12.08 4.29 -11.73
N MET A 30 12.24 3.34 -12.65
CA MET A 30 12.47 3.64 -14.06
C MET A 30 11.19 4.26 -14.62
N HIS A 31 11.31 5.33 -15.40
CA HIS A 31 10.21 5.97 -16.12
C HIS A 31 10.41 5.82 -17.62
N ALA A 32 9.44 5.19 -18.29
CA ALA A 32 9.36 5.07 -19.73
C ALA A 32 8.05 5.68 -20.22
N TYR A 33 8.07 6.36 -21.36
CA TYR A 33 6.84 6.91 -21.95
C TYR A 33 6.86 6.82 -23.46
N LEU A 34 5.65 6.77 -24.03
CA LEU A 34 5.36 6.80 -25.45
C LEU A 34 4.38 7.93 -25.70
N GLU A 35 4.73 8.85 -26.59
CA GLU A 35 3.91 10.01 -26.92
C GLU A 35 3.44 9.93 -28.37
N SER A 36 2.16 10.21 -28.59
CA SER A 36 1.52 10.24 -29.90
C SER A 36 0.55 11.41 -29.97
N GLY A 37 1.01 12.53 -30.52
CA GLY A 37 0.22 13.74 -30.66
C GLY A 37 -0.14 14.33 -29.30
N LYS A 38 -1.43 14.30 -28.95
CA LYS A 38 -1.93 14.80 -27.66
C LYS A 38 -2.01 13.74 -26.57
N ALA A 39 -1.72 12.48 -26.88
CA ALA A 39 -1.82 11.38 -25.93
C ALA A 39 -0.41 10.88 -25.56
N ARG A 40 -0.18 10.61 -24.28
CA ARG A 40 1.06 10.05 -23.76
C ARG A 40 0.77 8.88 -22.84
N PHE A 41 1.30 7.71 -23.16
CA PHE A 41 1.31 6.55 -22.28
C PHE A 41 2.61 6.54 -21.48
N PHE A 42 2.56 6.18 -20.21
CA PHE A 42 3.75 6.02 -19.39
C PHE A 42 3.70 4.73 -18.56
N LEU A 43 4.88 4.20 -18.29
CA LEU A 43 5.16 3.06 -17.44
C LEU A 43 6.25 3.48 -16.45
N ASN A 44 5.98 3.28 -15.17
CA ASN A 44 6.98 3.32 -14.12
C ASN A 44 7.14 1.93 -13.53
N ALA A 45 8.37 1.50 -13.29
CA ALA A 45 8.62 0.23 -12.62
C ALA A 45 9.94 0.28 -11.85
N GLY A 46 10.00 -0.36 -10.68
CA GLY A 46 11.25 -0.50 -9.94
C GLY A 46 11.03 -0.90 -8.48
N PRO A 47 12.12 -1.01 -7.71
CA PRO A 47 12.05 -1.35 -6.30
C PRO A 47 11.48 -0.19 -5.47
N LYS A 48 10.80 -0.55 -4.39
CA LYS A 48 10.32 0.37 -3.37
C LYS A 48 10.73 -0.14 -2.01
N PHE A 49 11.31 0.75 -1.21
CA PHE A 49 11.73 0.47 0.16
C PHE A 49 10.84 1.25 1.12
N GLY A 50 10.59 0.67 2.29
CA GLY A 50 9.73 1.21 3.32
C GLY A 50 10.34 1.02 4.70
N TYR A 51 10.12 1.99 5.59
CA TYR A 51 10.47 1.89 6.99
C TYR A 51 9.23 2.16 7.84
N PHE A 52 8.94 1.26 8.76
CA PHE A 52 7.81 1.36 9.68
C PHE A 52 7.99 2.54 10.64
N LEU A 53 6.96 3.36 10.78
CA LEU A 53 6.97 4.53 11.66
C LEU A 53 6.13 4.32 12.90
N GLN A 54 4.88 3.93 12.68
CA GLN A 54 3.87 3.88 13.74
C GLN A 54 2.76 2.91 13.35
N GLU A 55 2.16 2.30 14.36
CA GLU A 55 0.89 1.61 14.24
C GLU A 55 -0.16 2.13 15.22
N THR A 56 -1.41 1.94 14.83
CA THR A 56 -2.58 2.16 15.67
C THR A 56 -3.47 0.93 15.53
N GLU A 57 -3.81 0.32 16.65
CA GLU A 57 -4.82 -0.73 16.74
C GLU A 57 -6.08 -0.17 17.38
N SER A 58 -7.25 -0.64 16.94
CA SER A 58 -8.55 -0.21 17.44
C SER A 58 -9.50 -1.40 17.48
N TYR A 59 -10.07 -1.66 18.65
CA TYR A 59 -11.00 -2.75 18.92
C TYR A 59 -12.02 -2.30 19.98
N ASN A 60 -13.20 -2.92 20.01
CA ASN A 60 -14.29 -2.57 20.94
C ASN A 60 -14.43 -3.49 22.15
N ASN A 61 -13.73 -4.63 22.18
CA ASN A 61 -13.84 -5.63 23.23
C ASN A 61 -12.45 -6.14 23.64
N GLU A 62 -12.07 -5.91 24.90
CA GLU A 62 -10.75 -6.29 25.44
C GLU A 62 -10.58 -7.82 25.55
N ASP A 63 -11.68 -8.56 25.75
CA ASP A 63 -11.65 -10.03 25.79
C ASP A 63 -11.25 -10.62 24.43
N PHE A 64 -11.53 -9.91 23.33
CA PHE A 64 -11.20 -10.36 21.97
C PHE A 64 -9.69 -10.46 21.72
N ALA A 65 -8.91 -9.55 22.33
CA ALA A 65 -7.45 -9.59 22.32
C ALA A 65 -6.88 -10.78 23.13
N TYR A 66 -7.65 -11.29 24.11
CA TYR A 66 -7.26 -12.43 24.93
C TYR A 66 -7.45 -13.78 24.21
N PHE A 67 -8.48 -13.89 23.36
CA PHE A 67 -8.77 -15.13 22.62
C PHE A 67 -7.94 -15.30 21.35
N HIS A 68 -7.38 -14.24 20.79
CA HIS A 68 -6.60 -14.28 19.56
C HIS A 68 -5.20 -13.67 19.81
N PRO A 69 -4.17 -14.51 20.10
CA PRO A 69 -2.80 -14.05 20.39
C PRO A 69 -2.09 -13.35 19.20
N TYR A 70 -2.80 -13.23 18.08
CA TYR A 70 -2.42 -12.51 16.87
C TYR A 70 -2.64 -10.99 17.00
N TYR A 71 -3.60 -10.57 17.83
CA TYR A 71 -3.90 -9.16 18.12
C TYR A 71 -2.98 -8.64 19.23
N ASN A 72 -2.58 -7.36 19.21
CA ASN A 72 -1.48 -6.78 20.00
C ASN A 72 -0.06 -7.26 19.67
N LYS A 73 0.17 -8.04 18.60
CA LYS A 73 1.52 -8.40 18.19
C LYS A 73 2.22 -7.19 17.57
N ALA A 74 3.26 -6.64 18.22
CA ALA A 74 4.04 -5.54 17.67
C ALA A 74 4.64 -5.89 16.30
N VAL A 75 4.81 -4.91 15.41
CA VAL A 75 5.54 -5.10 14.15
C VAL A 75 6.97 -5.54 14.46
N GLU A 76 7.37 -6.66 13.85
CA GLU A 76 8.70 -7.25 14.07
C GLU A 76 9.68 -6.82 12.99
N THR A 77 9.21 -6.71 11.75
CA THR A 77 10.02 -6.30 10.60
C THR A 77 9.77 -4.85 10.26
N TYR A 78 10.63 -3.95 10.76
CA TYR A 78 10.54 -2.52 10.52
C TYR A 78 10.88 -2.13 9.08
N PHE A 79 11.82 -2.84 8.46
CA PHE A 79 12.24 -2.58 7.08
C PHE A 79 11.44 -3.41 6.09
N GLN A 80 10.70 -2.74 5.22
CA GLN A 80 9.89 -3.36 4.18
C GLN A 80 10.50 -3.08 2.81
N TRP A 81 10.40 -4.04 1.90
CA TRP A 81 10.85 -3.84 0.52
C TRP A 81 10.01 -4.66 -0.44
N GLY A 82 9.96 -4.22 -1.70
CA GLY A 82 9.17 -4.85 -2.73
C GLY A 82 9.35 -4.22 -4.09
N ILE A 83 8.52 -4.66 -5.03
CA ILE A 83 8.51 -4.16 -6.41
C ILE A 83 7.23 -3.38 -6.62
N MET A 84 7.37 -2.21 -7.25
CA MET A 84 6.25 -1.35 -7.63
C MET A 84 6.24 -1.17 -9.13
N GLY A 85 5.05 -1.19 -9.72
CA GLY A 85 4.81 -0.82 -11.11
C GLY A 85 3.56 0.04 -11.22
N ASN A 86 3.59 1.07 -12.06
CA ASN A 86 2.40 1.83 -12.41
C ASN A 86 2.40 2.20 -13.89
N VAL A 87 1.23 2.15 -14.50
CA VAL A 87 1.00 2.55 -15.89
C VAL A 87 -0.04 3.65 -15.92
N GLY A 88 0.02 4.51 -16.93
CA GLY A 88 -0.97 5.56 -17.06
C GLY A 88 -1.01 6.19 -18.44
N PHE A 89 -2.05 6.99 -18.62
CA PHE A 89 -2.30 7.77 -19.83
C PHE A 89 -2.48 9.24 -19.45
N GLU A 90 -1.88 10.12 -20.24
CA GLU A 90 -1.98 11.57 -20.14
C GLU A 90 -2.52 12.12 -21.47
N PHE A 91 -3.40 13.10 -21.40
CA PHE A 91 -3.94 13.82 -22.54
C PHE A 91 -3.64 15.31 -22.41
N HIS A 92 -2.99 15.87 -23.43
CA HIS A 92 -2.50 17.23 -23.48
C HIS A 92 -3.49 18.13 -24.22
N PHE A 93 -4.08 19.08 -23.50
CA PHE A 93 -5.02 20.09 -23.97
C PHE A 93 -4.40 21.49 -23.83
N GLY A 94 -3.39 21.79 -24.65
CA GLY A 94 -2.70 23.08 -24.62
C GLY A 94 -1.99 23.30 -23.28
N GLN A 95 -2.54 24.18 -22.44
CA GLN A 95 -2.00 24.50 -21.10
C GLN A 95 -2.46 23.53 -20.00
N MET A 96 -3.35 22.59 -20.31
CA MET A 96 -3.87 21.61 -19.35
C MET A 96 -3.45 20.20 -19.76
N VAL A 97 -2.98 19.40 -18.81
CA VAL A 97 -2.76 17.95 -18.99
C VAL A 97 -3.63 17.21 -18.01
N CYS A 98 -4.49 16.32 -18.48
CA CYS A 98 -5.23 15.41 -17.59
C CYS A 98 -4.73 13.99 -17.77
N GLY A 99 -4.74 13.21 -16.69
CA GLY A 99 -4.22 11.86 -16.74
C GLY A 99 -4.83 10.94 -15.71
N VAL A 100 -4.71 9.64 -16.00
CA VAL A 100 -5.09 8.55 -15.12
C VAL A 100 -3.95 7.55 -15.04
N SER A 101 -3.67 7.03 -13.85
CA SER A 101 -2.70 5.97 -13.65
C SER A 101 -3.23 4.91 -12.72
N GLY A 102 -2.96 3.66 -13.06
CA GLY A 102 -3.14 2.51 -12.19
C GLY A 102 -1.80 1.92 -11.81
N GLY A 103 -1.66 1.44 -10.58
CA GLY A 103 -0.42 0.86 -10.12
C GLY A 103 -0.62 -0.23 -9.09
N TYR A 104 0.42 -1.04 -8.95
CA TYR A 104 0.48 -2.16 -8.06
C TYR A 104 1.84 -2.22 -7.37
N TYR A 105 1.82 -2.54 -6.08
CA TYR A 105 2.99 -2.82 -5.28
C TYR A 105 2.87 -4.21 -4.67
N TYR A 106 3.95 -4.97 -4.79
CA TYR A 106 4.12 -6.29 -4.21
C TYR A 106 5.27 -6.26 -3.20
N GLY A 107 4.96 -6.42 -1.92
CA GLY A 107 5.94 -6.59 -0.85
C GLY A 107 6.63 -7.95 -0.96
N LEU A 108 7.96 -7.94 -0.89
CA LEU A 108 8.78 -9.15 -0.84
C LEU A 108 9.20 -9.50 0.60
N SER A 109 9.01 -8.57 1.53
CA SER A 109 9.15 -8.77 2.97
C SER A 109 7.81 -9.02 3.65
N ASP A 110 7.85 -9.81 4.72
CA ASP A 110 6.74 -9.98 5.64
C ASP A 110 6.85 -9.00 6.82
N ILE A 111 5.71 -8.49 7.30
CA ILE A 111 5.63 -7.61 8.49
C ILE A 111 5.92 -8.38 9.80
N PHE A 112 5.56 -9.66 9.82
CA PHE A 112 5.78 -10.58 10.94
C PHE A 112 6.69 -11.73 10.52
N HIS A 113 7.44 -12.30 11.46
CA HIS A 113 8.19 -13.53 11.21
C HIS A 113 7.25 -14.68 10.85
N ASN A 114 7.73 -15.55 9.96
CA ASN A 114 6.99 -16.63 9.32
C ASN A 114 7.61 -18.01 9.62
N ARG A 115 8.17 -18.22 10.82
CA ARG A 115 8.71 -19.54 11.19
C ARG A 115 7.55 -20.55 11.28
N VAL A 116 7.88 -21.85 11.18
CA VAL A 116 6.87 -22.93 11.23
C VAL A 116 6.07 -22.95 12.55
N THR A 117 6.62 -22.36 13.62
CA THR A 117 5.95 -22.19 14.92
C THR A 117 5.15 -20.90 15.04
N ASP A 118 5.28 -19.99 14.07
CA ASP A 118 4.69 -18.66 14.14
C ASP A 118 3.24 -18.67 13.63
N PRO A 119 2.41 -17.79 14.20
CA PRO A 119 1.01 -17.66 13.82
C PRO A 119 0.78 -17.26 12.35
N PHE A 120 1.70 -16.52 11.74
CA PHE A 120 1.53 -15.95 10.40
C PHE A 120 2.37 -16.72 9.38
N VAL A 121 1.70 -17.29 8.36
CA VAL A 121 2.37 -17.99 7.26
C VAL A 121 2.92 -17.01 6.21
N ALA A 122 2.23 -15.89 6.00
CA ALA A 122 2.68 -14.78 5.15
C ALA A 122 2.00 -13.48 5.62
N SER A 123 2.72 -12.36 5.55
CA SER A 123 2.22 -11.03 5.95
C SER A 123 2.85 -9.94 5.08
N SER A 124 2.96 -10.22 3.79
CA SER A 124 3.44 -9.28 2.78
C SER A 124 2.38 -8.23 2.45
N ILE A 125 2.83 -6.98 2.36
CA ILE A 125 2.00 -5.84 1.97
C ILE A 125 1.78 -5.87 0.46
N GLN A 126 0.51 -5.86 0.06
CA GLN A 126 0.11 -5.65 -1.33
C GLN A 126 -0.76 -4.40 -1.43
N GLN A 127 -0.48 -3.54 -2.41
CA GLN A 127 -1.24 -2.29 -2.61
C GLN A 127 -1.63 -2.14 -4.07
N ILE A 128 -2.90 -1.87 -4.32
CA ILE A 128 -3.41 -1.43 -5.62
C ILE A 128 -3.73 0.05 -5.49
N ASN A 129 -3.27 0.87 -6.44
CA ASN A 129 -3.57 2.29 -6.47
C ASN A 129 -4.16 2.72 -7.81
N GLY A 130 -5.04 3.72 -7.73
CA GLY A 130 -5.58 4.44 -8.86
C GLY A 130 -5.46 5.93 -8.58
N ARG A 131 -4.97 6.70 -9.56
CA ARG A 131 -4.81 8.15 -9.43
C ARG A 131 -5.33 8.83 -10.68
N PHE A 132 -6.17 9.83 -10.48
CA PHE A 132 -6.51 10.84 -11.47
C PHE A 132 -5.76 12.13 -11.15
N PHE A 133 -5.25 12.82 -12.16
CA PHE A 133 -4.56 14.09 -11.96
C PHE A 133 -4.83 15.06 -13.11
N ILE A 134 -4.78 16.35 -12.78
CA ILE A 134 -4.83 17.45 -13.73
C ILE A 134 -3.65 18.37 -13.41
N LEU A 135 -2.87 18.70 -14.42
CA LEU A 135 -1.73 19.61 -14.35
C LEU A 135 -2.03 20.84 -15.20
N PHE A 136 -1.68 22.01 -14.67
CA PHE A 136 -1.78 23.29 -15.36
C PHE A 136 -0.39 23.84 -15.59
N GLN A 137 -0.04 24.09 -16.85
CA GLN A 137 1.20 24.77 -17.21
C GLN A 137 0.95 26.28 -17.20
N THR A 138 1.68 27.00 -16.34
CA THR A 138 1.74 28.45 -16.35
C THR A 138 2.99 28.87 -17.13
N ASN A 139 2.82 29.75 -18.12
CA ASN A 139 3.93 30.36 -18.87
C ASN A 139 4.70 31.36 -18.02
#